data_AF-A0A7R9N2S8-F1
#
_entry.id   AF-A0A7R9N2S8-F1
#
_cell.length_a   1.000
_cell.length_b   1.000
_cell.length_c   1.000
_cell.angle_alpha   90.00
_cell.angle_beta   90.00
_cell.angle_gamma   90.00
#
_symmetry.space_group_name_H-M   'P 1'
#
loop_
_entity.id
_entity.type
_entity.pdbx_description
1 polymer ?
#
loop_
_entity_poly.entity_id
_entity_poly.type
_entity_poly.pdbx_seq_one_letter_code
_entity_poly.pdbx_strand_id
1 'polypeptide(L)' 'MLKVREIVEELKVFERNKVPFEVKVLGIATYIQTFSVRRIVRILSLASSGPYRPLFGTGNV' A
#
# COMPACT_ATOMS: atom_id res chain seq x y z
N MET A 1 3.06 -9.52 -17.86
CA MET A 1 2.08 -9.20 -16.81
C MET A 1 2.53 -9.94 -15.56
N LEU A 2 3.05 -9.22 -14.57
CA LEU A 2 3.58 -9.83 -13.33
C LEU A 2 2.42 -10.45 -12.55
N LYS A 3 2.55 -11.73 -12.15
CA LYS A 3 1.54 -12.38 -11.32
C LYS A 3 1.80 -12.02 -9.87
N VAL A 4 0.75 -11.66 -9.12
CA VAL A 4 0.86 -11.33 -7.67
C VAL A 4 1.56 -12.45 -6.89
N ARG A 5 1.40 -13.69 -7.34
CA ARG A 5 2.06 -14.87 -6.79
C ARG A 5 3.60 -14.80 -6.90
N GLU A 6 4.12 -14.41 -8.05
CA GLU A 6 5.57 -14.25 -8.28
C GLU A 6 6.14 -13.14 -7.39
N ILE A 7 5.40 -12.04 -7.22
CA ILE A 7 5.78 -10.93 -6.35
C ILE A 7 5.91 -11.38 -4.87
N VAL A 8 4.97 -12.19 -4.38
CA VAL A 8 5.03 -12.72 -3.00
C VAL A 8 6.24 -13.62 -2.80
N GLU A 9 6.55 -14.47 -3.79
CA GLU A 9 7.69 -15.41 -3.76
C GLU A 9 9.03 -14.65 -3.85
N GLU A 10 9.15 -13.67 -4.75
CA GLU A 10 10.39 -12.92 -4.99
C GLU A 10 10.71 -11.94 -3.86
N LEU A 11 9.72 -11.18 -3.39
CA LEU A 11 9.91 -10.22 -2.30
C LEU A 11 9.99 -10.88 -0.91
N LYS A 12 9.84 -12.21 -0.83
CA LYS A 12 9.88 -12.98 0.43
C LYS A 12 8.97 -12.38 1.51
N VAL A 13 7.85 -11.80 1.08
CA VAL A 13 6.96 -11.07 1.98
C VAL A 13 6.34 -12.06 2.95
N PHE A 14 6.32 -11.70 4.24
CA PHE A 14 5.77 -12.53 5.31
C PHE A 14 6.55 -13.83 5.61
N GLU A 15 7.87 -13.90 5.34
CA GLU A 15 8.72 -15.05 5.72
C GLU A 15 8.60 -15.42 7.22
N ARG A 16 8.40 -14.43 8.10
CA ARG A 16 8.31 -14.63 9.55
C ARG A 16 6.92 -15.00 10.06
N ASN A 17 5.90 -14.89 9.21
CA ASN A 17 4.51 -15.13 9.60
C ASN A 17 4.08 -16.53 9.15
N LYS A 18 3.59 -17.35 10.09
CA LYS A 18 2.94 -18.67 9.85
C LYS A 18 1.54 -18.52 9.23
N VAL A 19 1.41 -17.66 8.23
CA VAL A 19 0.17 -17.38 7.53
C VAL A 19 0.17 -18.18 6.22
N PRO A 20 -0.96 -18.79 5.80
CA PRO A 20 -1.05 -19.50 4.53
C PRO A 20 -0.66 -18.63 3.33
N PHE A 21 -0.10 -19.25 2.30
CA PHE A 21 0.42 -18.54 1.14
C PHE A 21 -0.69 -17.80 0.37
N GLU A 22 -1.88 -18.40 0.27
CA GLU A 22 -3.04 -17.82 -0.41
C GLU A 22 -3.51 -16.52 0.27
N VAL A 23 -3.44 -16.46 1.60
CA VAL A 23 -3.82 -15.27 2.37
C VAL A 23 -2.84 -14.12 2.12
N LYS A 24 -1.55 -14.44 1.95
CA LYS A 24 -0.53 -13.44 1.59
C LYS A 24 -0.79 -12.86 0.20
N VAL A 25 -1.05 -13.73 -0.78
CA VAL A 25 -1.41 -13.33 -2.15
C VAL A 25 -2.66 -12.45 -2.14
N LEU A 26 -3.70 -12.85 -1.40
CA LEU A 26 -4.94 -12.07 -1.28
C LEU A 26 -4.69 -10.69 -0.65
N GLY A 27 -3.89 -10.61 0.40
CA GLY A 27 -3.53 -9.35 1.05
C GLY A 27 -2.81 -8.39 0.10
N ILE A 28 -1.83 -8.88 -0.66
CA ILE A 28 -1.11 -8.05 -1.65
C ILE A 28 -2.02 -7.68 -2.82
N ALA A 29 -2.81 -8.62 -3.34
CA ALA A 29 -3.73 -8.34 -4.44
C ALA A 29 -4.75 -7.26 -4.02
N THR A 30 -5.32 -7.38 -2.82
CA THR A 30 -6.24 -6.39 -2.26
C THR A 30 -5.55 -5.07 -2.04
N TYR A 31 -4.31 -5.06 -1.52
CA TYR A 31 -3.52 -3.85 -1.40
C TYR A 31 -3.34 -3.20 -2.76
N ILE A 32 -2.76 -3.88 -3.76
CA ILE A 32 -2.55 -3.34 -5.10
C ILE A 32 -3.86 -2.83 -5.73
N GLN A 33 -4.96 -3.58 -5.57
CA GLN A 33 -6.25 -3.23 -6.14
C GLN A 33 -6.90 -2.02 -5.45
N THR A 34 -6.72 -1.87 -4.13
CA THR A 34 -7.27 -0.76 -3.35
C THR A 34 -6.31 0.44 -3.25
N PHE A 35 -5.04 0.25 -3.59
CA PHE A 35 -4.03 1.29 -3.50
C PHE A 35 -4.13 2.22 -4.70
N SER A 36 -4.74 3.37 -4.49
CA SER A 36 -4.82 4.42 -5.49
C SER A 36 -3.48 5.16 -5.63
N VAL A 37 -3.10 5.53 -6.86
CA VAL A 37 -1.98 6.46 -7.14
C VAL A 37 -2.08 7.74 -6.30
N ARG A 38 -3.30 8.22 -6.00
CA ARG A 38 -3.50 9.38 -5.12
C ARG A 38 -2.99 9.15 -3.70
N ARG A 39 -3.04 7.91 -3.20
CA ARG A 39 -2.52 7.55 -1.88
C ARG A 39 -1.00 7.57 -1.87
N ILE A 40 -0.35 7.10 -2.95
CA ILE A 40 1.10 7.22 -3.16
C ILE A 40 1.52 8.68 -3.21
N VAL A 41 0.85 9.48 -4.04
CA VAL A 41 1.14 10.92 -4.16
C VAL A 41 0.97 11.61 -2.81
N ARG A 42 -0.10 11.31 -2.06
CA ARG A 42 -0.27 11.86 -0.70
C ARG A 42 0.85 11.45 0.25
N ILE A 43 1.27 10.18 0.27
CA ILE A 43 2.34 9.69 1.15
C ILE A 43 3.68 10.32 0.76
N LEU A 44 4.00 10.38 -0.53
CA LEU A 44 5.22 11.02 -1.04
C LEU A 44 5.21 12.54 -0.80
N SER A 45 4.07 13.19 -0.99
CA SER A 45 3.89 14.59 -0.62
C SER A 45 4.09 14.79 0.88
N LEU A 46 3.50 13.94 1.73
CA LEU A 46 3.69 13.97 3.19
C LEU A 46 5.13 13.66 3.63
N ALA A 47 5.89 12.92 2.84
CA ALA A 47 7.29 12.61 3.11
C ALA A 47 8.24 13.71 2.59
N SER A 48 7.87 14.40 1.51
CA SER A 48 8.66 15.50 0.93
C SER A 48 8.37 16.85 1.57
N SER A 49 7.14 17.10 2.03
CA SER A 49 6.83 18.21 2.92
C SER A 49 7.05 17.72 4.35
N GLY A 50 7.92 18.36 5.12
CA GLY A 50 8.15 18.02 6.54
C GLY A 50 6.87 17.96 7.39
N PRO A 51 6.99 17.60 8.69
CA PRO A 51 5.85 17.22 9.52
C PRO A 51 4.82 18.35 9.55
N TYR A 52 3.55 17.99 9.64
CA TYR A 52 2.36 18.85 9.75
C TYR A 52 1.63 19.17 8.44
N ARG A 53 0.72 18.25 8.06
CA ARG A 53 -0.72 18.56 7.96
C ARG A 53 -1.59 17.29 7.77
N PRO A 54 -2.47 16.96 8.74
CA PRO A 54 -3.70 16.22 8.48
C PRO A 54 -4.90 17.20 8.49
N LEU A 55 -5.69 17.25 7.41
CA LEU A 55 -6.93 16.48 7.25
C LEU A 55 -8.11 16.97 8.12
N PHE A 56 -8.46 18.27 8.05
CA PHE A 56 -9.86 18.67 8.14
C PHE A 56 -10.16 19.64 7.01
N GLY A 57 -11.25 19.35 6.29
CA GLY A 57 -11.70 20.14 5.16
C GLY A 57 -12.01 21.56 5.59
N THR A 58 -11.59 22.51 4.77
CA THR A 58 -12.24 23.82 4.71
C THR A 58 -13.17 23.77 3.51
N GLY A 59 -14.43 23.42 3.78
CA GLY A 59 -15.53 23.93 2.98
C GLY A 59 -15.66 25.44 3.23
N ASN A 60 -16.05 26.16 2.18
CA ASN A 60 -16.37 27.60 2.11
C ASN A 60 -15.17 28.52 2.47
N VAL A 61 -14.76 29.47 1.64
CA VAL A 61 -15.52 30.59 1.01
C VAL A 61 -14.85 30.97 -0.31
#